data_AF-A0A7G4RI09-F1
#
_entry.id   AF-A0A7G4RI09-F1
#
_cell.length_a   1.000
_cell.length_b   1.000
_cell.length_c   1.000
_cell.angle_alpha   90.00
_cell.angle_beta   90.00
_cell.angle_gamma   90.00
#
_symmetry.space_group_name_H-M   'P 1'
#
loop_
_entity.id
_entity.type
_entity.pdbx_description
1 polymer ?
#
loop_
_entity_poly.entity_id
_entity_poly.type
_entity_poly.pdbx_seq_one_letter_code
_entity_poly.pdbx_strand_id
1 'polypeptide(L)'
;MKKQEGLHERRALKISIAATFLLSVAGILFGLLSGSLAIVFDGMFNMVDTVISTLAFFVARLLTSKGNRRFQYGYWHIEPMVLVLNGSILILLCAYAMINAIGSLMSGGHELDFDCAFLFALLVFFLSTGMYFYLIKKNRKIKSEFLRLDIQSWLMSALISSSLLLAFGLATLLQGGDYRHFTPYIDPLILAILTACLIFVPMATVRDATRDIFRMAPLDLDEKIREFLDELIKQRNFKTYTSYVAKIGRAQFIEIHIIVPKDYPISNIETLDEIRNEIALAIGEDTPQRWLTIAFTANENWA
;
A
#
# COMPACT_ATOMS: atom_id res chain seq x y z
N MET A 1 22.53 -18.40 -8.91
CA MET A 1 22.06 -17.02 -9.10
C MET A 1 20.98 -16.59 -8.09
N LYS A 2 19.84 -17.30 -7.93
CA LYS A 2 18.77 -16.96 -6.94
C LYS A 2 19.25 -16.70 -5.49
N LYS A 3 20.27 -17.42 -5.00
CA LYS A 3 20.81 -17.26 -3.63
C LYS A 3 21.63 -15.97 -3.44
N GLN A 4 22.27 -15.46 -4.51
CA GLN A 4 22.99 -14.18 -4.49
C GLN A 4 22.03 -12.99 -4.63
N GLU A 5 20.98 -13.12 -5.44
CA GLU A 5 19.93 -12.09 -5.58
C GLU A 5 19.21 -11.82 -4.25
N GLY A 6 18.83 -12.87 -3.51
CA GLY A 6 18.21 -12.71 -2.19
C GLY A 6 19.12 -12.10 -1.11
N LEU A 7 20.45 -12.25 -1.23
CA LEU A 7 21.41 -11.59 -0.34
C LEU A 7 21.55 -10.09 -0.66
N HIS A 8 21.52 -9.73 -1.95
CA HIS A 8 21.54 -8.32 -2.39
C HIS A 8 20.23 -7.60 -2.04
N GLU A 9 19.10 -8.28 -2.16
CA GLU A 9 17.78 -7.79 -1.73
C GLU A 9 17.75 -7.50 -0.22
N ARG A 10 18.13 -8.48 0.60
CA ARG A 10 18.18 -8.31 2.07
C ARG A 10 19.13 -7.19 2.50
N ARG A 11 20.26 -7.02 1.82
CA ARG A 11 21.18 -5.90 2.11
C ARG A 11 20.56 -4.56 1.73
N ALA A 12 19.91 -4.47 0.56
CA ALA A 12 19.25 -3.24 0.13
C ALA A 12 18.12 -2.84 1.09
N LEU A 13 17.26 -3.79 1.49
CA LEU A 13 16.18 -3.56 2.46
C LEU A 13 16.73 -3.13 3.83
N LYS A 14 17.79 -3.76 4.33
CA LYS A 14 18.42 -3.35 5.60
C LYS A 14 18.98 -1.93 5.54
N ILE A 15 19.63 -1.56 4.42
CA ILE A 15 20.15 -0.21 4.21
C ILE A 15 19.00 0.79 4.14
N SER A 16 17.91 0.45 3.44
CA SER A 16 16.71 1.27 3.34
C SER A 16 16.08 1.53 4.71
N ILE A 17 15.77 0.48 5.47
CA ILE A 17 15.19 0.58 6.82
C ILE A 17 16.10 1.41 7.75
N ALA A 18 17.41 1.17 7.71
CA ALA A 18 18.36 1.93 8.53
C ALA A 18 18.41 3.41 8.13
N ALA A 19 18.38 3.71 6.82
CA ALA A 19 18.37 5.06 6.31
C ALA A 19 17.07 5.79 6.69
N THR A 20 15.90 5.17 6.50
CA THR A 20 14.62 5.79 6.86
C THR A 20 14.52 6.01 8.37
N PHE A 21 14.99 5.06 9.18
CA PHE A 21 15.03 5.22 10.64
C PHE A 21 15.94 6.39 11.06
N LEU A 22 17.16 6.47 10.53
CA LEU A 22 18.08 7.57 10.82
C LEU A 22 17.53 8.92 10.36
N LEU A 23 16.92 8.97 9.17
CA LEU A 23 16.30 10.18 8.63
C LEU A 23 15.12 10.64 9.49
N SER A 24 14.31 9.70 9.98
CA SER A 24 13.16 10.00 10.84
C SER A 24 13.60 10.56 12.19
N VAL A 25 14.60 9.94 12.82
CA VAL A 25 15.16 10.42 14.09
C VAL A 25 15.82 11.79 13.91
N ALA A 26 16.60 11.96 12.84
CA ALA A 26 17.18 13.26 12.50
C ALA A 26 16.09 14.31 12.26
N GLY A 27 15.02 13.98 11.54
CA GLY A 27 13.90 14.88 11.28
C GLY A 27 13.21 15.35 12.55
N ILE A 28 12.96 14.44 13.49
CA ILE A 28 12.37 14.80 14.78
C ILE A 28 13.33 15.71 15.58
N LEU A 29 14.61 15.38 15.65
CA LEU A 29 15.60 16.16 16.40
C LEU A 29 15.81 17.56 15.79
N PHE A 30 16.07 17.64 14.48
CA PHE A 30 16.26 18.91 13.79
C PHE A 30 14.97 19.73 13.74
N GLY A 31 13.81 19.09 13.59
CA GLY A 31 12.53 19.78 13.66
C GLY A 31 12.30 20.45 15.03
N LEU A 32 12.63 19.75 16.12
CA LEU A 32 12.56 20.29 17.48
C LEU A 32 13.58 21.42 17.72
N LEU A 33 14.81 21.27 17.20
CA LEU A 33 15.86 22.29 17.33
C LEU A 33 15.54 23.56 16.53
N SER A 34 14.99 23.41 15.31
CA SER A 34 14.61 24.54 14.45
C SER A 34 13.25 25.16 14.82
N GLY A 35 12.47 24.51 15.68
CA GLY A 35 11.10 24.92 16.03
C GLY A 35 10.05 24.67 14.95
N SER A 36 10.36 23.84 13.94
CA SER A 36 9.47 23.57 12.80
C SER A 36 8.57 22.36 13.06
N LEU A 37 7.27 22.62 13.20
CA LEU A 37 6.28 21.55 13.37
C LEU A 37 6.10 20.75 12.08
N ALA A 38 6.31 21.37 10.90
CA ALA A 38 6.27 20.69 9.62
C ALA A 38 7.37 19.63 9.46
N ILE A 39 8.60 19.95 9.89
CA ILE A 39 9.73 19.00 9.85
C ILE A 39 9.54 17.89 10.89
N VAL A 40 9.08 18.23 12.09
CA VAL A 40 8.76 17.21 13.12
C VAL A 40 7.70 16.24 12.60
N PHE A 41 6.65 16.76 11.97
CA PHE A 41 5.59 15.93 11.39
C PHE A 41 6.14 14.99 10.30
N ASP A 42 6.96 15.47 9.37
CA ASP A 42 7.58 14.61 8.35
C ASP A 42 8.46 13.51 9.00
N GLY A 43 9.24 13.85 10.03
CA GLY A 43 10.01 12.88 10.80
C GLY A 43 9.14 11.81 11.48
N MET A 44 8.04 12.23 12.12
CA MET A 44 7.09 11.31 12.75
C MET A 44 6.36 10.44 11.74
N PHE A 45 5.97 11.00 10.59
CA PHE A 45 5.30 10.28 9.52
C PHE A 45 6.19 9.15 8.99
N ASN A 46 7.44 9.46 8.66
CA ASN A 46 8.42 8.48 8.20
C ASN A 46 8.74 7.44 9.28
N MET A 47 8.77 7.83 10.56
CA MET A 47 9.00 6.90 11.68
C MET A 47 7.87 5.87 11.82
N VAL A 48 6.62 6.34 11.83
CA VAL A 48 5.43 5.46 11.90
C VAL A 48 5.40 4.53 10.69
N ASP A 49 5.56 5.07 9.49
CA ASP A 49 5.55 4.28 8.26
C ASP A 49 6.66 3.22 8.26
N THR A 50 7.86 3.55 8.74
CA THR A 50 8.98 2.59 8.86
C THR A 50 8.68 1.46 9.84
N VAL A 51 8.13 1.78 11.02
CA VAL A 51 7.79 0.78 12.04
C VAL A 51 6.73 -0.17 11.53
N ILE A 52 5.66 0.35 10.91
CA ILE A 52 4.59 -0.48 10.39
C ILE A 52 5.01 -1.24 9.13
N SER A 53 5.80 -0.64 8.24
CA SER A 53 6.38 -1.34 7.09
C SER A 53 7.30 -2.50 7.51
N THR A 54 8.05 -2.31 8.60
CA THR A 54 8.85 -3.39 9.20
C THR A 54 7.94 -4.51 9.73
N LEU A 55 6.85 -4.17 10.41
CA LEU A 55 5.85 -5.14 10.86
C LEU A 55 5.20 -5.88 9.67
N ALA A 56 4.80 -5.16 8.64
CA ALA A 56 4.24 -5.71 7.40
C ALA A 56 5.23 -6.66 6.71
N PHE A 57 6.53 -6.35 6.74
CA PHE A 57 7.57 -7.25 6.25
C PHE A 57 7.65 -8.55 7.07
N PHE A 58 7.59 -8.48 8.40
CA PHE A 58 7.54 -9.68 9.24
C PHE A 58 6.29 -10.52 8.97
N VAL A 59 5.14 -9.87 8.79
CA VAL A 59 3.88 -10.52 8.43
C VAL A 59 4.00 -11.17 7.06
N ALA A 60 4.50 -10.48 6.04
CA ALA A 60 4.67 -11.05 4.70
C ALA A 60 5.55 -12.31 4.71
N ARG A 61 6.59 -12.34 5.55
CA ARG A 61 7.40 -13.55 5.75
C ARG A 61 6.58 -14.67 6.41
N LEU A 62 5.71 -14.36 7.36
CA LEU A 62 4.79 -15.33 7.96
C LEU A 62 3.77 -15.87 6.92
N LEU A 63 3.30 -15.03 5.98
CA LEU A 63 2.38 -15.43 4.91
C LEU A 63 2.99 -16.49 3.98
N THR A 64 4.30 -16.45 3.75
CA THR A 64 5.01 -17.45 2.94
C THR A 64 5.15 -18.82 3.62
N SER A 65 4.82 -18.92 4.92
CA SER A 65 4.82 -20.19 5.64
C SER A 65 3.59 -21.01 5.24
N LYS A 66 3.78 -22.32 4.99
CA LYS A 66 2.66 -23.24 4.73
C LYS A 66 1.69 -23.15 5.92
N GLY A 67 0.41 -22.91 5.64
CA GLY A 67 -0.63 -22.73 6.65
C GLY A 67 -0.60 -23.79 7.75
N ASN A 68 -1.04 -23.43 8.95
CA ASN A 68 -1.11 -24.36 10.08
C ASN A 68 -2.47 -25.11 10.07
N ARG A 69 -2.61 -26.25 10.76
CA ARG A 69 -3.89 -26.99 10.86
C ARG A 69 -5.07 -26.13 11.34
N ARG A 70 -4.80 -25.07 12.11
CA ARG A 70 -5.81 -24.08 12.53
C ARG A 70 -6.06 -22.96 11.51
N PHE A 71 -5.09 -22.65 10.66
CA PHE A 71 -5.15 -21.62 9.62
C PHE A 71 -4.96 -22.26 8.26
N GLN A 72 -5.97 -23.03 7.82
CA GLN A 72 -5.92 -23.83 6.59
C GLN A 72 -5.84 -22.96 5.33
N TYR A 73 -6.46 -21.78 5.35
CA TYR A 73 -6.39 -20.78 4.28
C TYR A 73 -5.11 -19.92 4.32
N GLY A 74 -4.17 -20.21 5.24
CA GLY A 74 -2.99 -19.37 5.48
C GLY A 74 -3.29 -18.13 6.32
N TYR A 75 -2.39 -17.15 6.26
CA TYR A 75 -2.41 -15.95 7.10
C TYR A 75 -2.77 -14.67 6.32
N TRP A 76 -3.27 -14.79 5.08
CA TRP A 76 -3.44 -13.68 4.14
C TRP A 76 -4.29 -12.53 4.70
N HIS A 77 -5.23 -12.81 5.60
CA HIS A 77 -6.06 -11.80 6.28
C HIS A 77 -5.27 -10.85 7.18
N ILE A 78 -4.05 -11.20 7.60
CA ILE A 78 -3.20 -10.33 8.44
C ILE A 78 -2.64 -9.14 7.63
N GLU A 79 -2.36 -9.31 6.33
CA GLU A 79 -1.83 -8.25 5.49
C GLU A 79 -2.75 -7.01 5.45
N PRO A 80 -4.04 -7.12 5.10
CA PRO A 80 -4.93 -5.96 5.09
C PRO A 80 -5.19 -5.41 6.50
N MET A 81 -5.14 -6.23 7.56
CA MET A 81 -5.24 -5.73 8.94
C MET A 81 -4.08 -4.80 9.32
N VAL A 82 -2.85 -5.14 8.93
CA VAL A 82 -1.69 -4.28 9.15
C VAL A 82 -1.79 -2.98 8.34
N LEU A 83 -2.30 -3.05 7.11
CA LEU A 83 -2.52 -1.85 6.28
C LEU A 83 -3.58 -0.92 6.88
N VAL A 84 -4.69 -1.46 7.39
CA VAL A 84 -5.71 -0.68 8.11
C VAL A 84 -5.12 -0.04 9.36
N LEU A 85 -4.31 -0.78 10.13
CA LEU A 85 -3.62 -0.24 11.30
C LEU A 85 -2.68 0.91 10.91
N ASN A 86 -1.87 0.72 9.86
CA ASN A 86 -0.94 1.75 9.37
C ASN A 86 -1.69 3.04 9.02
N GLY A 87 -2.66 2.92 8.11
CA GLY A 87 -3.36 4.09 7.63
C GLY A 87 -4.20 4.76 8.72
N SER A 88 -4.75 4.00 9.68
CA SER A 88 -5.46 4.59 10.82
C SER A 88 -4.54 5.43 11.71
N ILE A 89 -3.32 4.95 12.00
CA ILE A 89 -2.34 5.72 12.78
C ILE A 89 -1.89 6.97 12.01
N LEU A 90 -1.63 6.84 10.69
CA LEU A 90 -1.25 7.98 9.85
C LEU A 90 -2.37 9.02 9.73
N ILE A 91 -3.64 8.60 9.62
CA ILE A 91 -4.80 9.51 9.64
C ILE A 91 -4.85 10.25 10.98
N LEU A 92 -4.68 9.55 12.10
CA LEU A 92 -4.65 10.16 13.43
C LEU A 92 -3.50 11.17 13.55
N LEU A 93 -2.32 10.83 13.05
CA LEU A 93 -1.16 11.72 13.02
C LEU A 93 -1.43 12.98 12.18
N CYS A 94 -1.99 12.83 10.98
CA CYS A 94 -2.39 13.96 10.13
C CYS A 94 -3.45 14.84 10.82
N ALA A 95 -4.46 14.25 11.46
CA ALA A 95 -5.49 14.99 12.17
C ALA A 95 -4.90 15.77 13.38
N TYR A 96 -4.04 15.13 14.16
CA TYR A 96 -3.34 15.78 15.27
C TYR A 96 -2.45 16.95 14.79
N ALA A 97 -1.71 16.73 13.71
CA ALA A 97 -0.86 17.75 13.14
C ALA A 97 -1.66 18.93 12.55
N MET A 98 -2.81 18.65 11.92
CA MET A 98 -3.73 19.68 11.42
C MET A 98 -4.33 20.52 12.57
N ILE A 99 -4.72 19.90 13.68
CA ILE A 99 -5.21 20.61 14.87
C ILE A 99 -4.11 21.52 15.44
N ASN A 100 -2.87 21.03 15.54
CA ASN A 100 -1.74 21.84 16.00
C ASN A 100 -1.40 22.98 15.02
N ALA A 101 -1.48 22.73 13.71
CA ALA A 101 -1.28 23.76 12.70
C ALA A 101 -2.30 24.89 12.87
N ILE A 102 -3.60 24.57 12.94
CA ILE A 102 -4.67 25.54 13.15
C ILE A 102 -4.49 26.27 14.48
N GLY A 103 -4.18 25.55 15.57
CA GLY A 103 -3.93 26.15 16.88
C GLY A 103 -2.77 27.14 16.86
N SER A 104 -1.67 26.79 16.20
CA SER A 104 -0.50 27.64 16.01
C SER A 104 -0.79 28.88 15.16
N LEU A 105 -1.59 28.73 14.10
CA LEU A 105 -2.11 29.84 13.30
C LEU A 105 -2.97 30.80 14.13
N MET A 106 -3.77 30.29 15.07
CA MET A 106 -4.62 31.11 15.94
C MET A 106 -3.84 31.77 17.09
N SER A 107 -2.75 31.18 17.57
CA SER A 107 -1.95 31.69 18.69
C SER A 107 -0.88 32.71 18.30
N GLY A 108 -0.79 33.10 17.03
CA GLY A 108 0.16 34.10 16.54
C GLY A 108 1.40 33.55 15.83
N GLY A 109 1.42 32.26 15.50
CA GLY A 109 2.54 31.58 14.82
C GLY A 109 3.69 31.18 15.75
N HIS A 110 4.76 30.63 15.16
CA HIS A 110 5.98 30.23 15.88
C HIS A 110 7.22 30.89 15.27
N GLU A 111 8.15 31.33 16.11
CA GLU A 111 9.49 31.71 15.63
C GLU A 111 10.23 30.45 15.19
N LEU A 112 10.81 30.53 13.99
CA LEU A 112 11.39 29.40 13.31
C LEU A 112 12.74 29.80 12.72
N ASP A 113 13.73 28.94 12.89
CA ASP A 113 15.03 29.11 12.26
C ASP A 113 14.97 28.57 10.82
N PHE A 114 14.65 29.47 9.88
CA PHE A 114 14.46 29.12 8.48
C PHE A 114 15.74 28.61 7.81
N ASP A 115 16.91 29.08 8.24
CA ASP A 115 18.19 28.66 7.66
C ASP A 115 18.47 27.19 8.02
N CYS A 116 18.28 26.83 9.30
CA CYS A 116 18.42 25.45 9.75
C CYS A 116 17.35 24.53 9.12
N ALA A 117 16.09 24.97 9.07
CA ALA A 117 14.98 24.22 8.50
C ALA A 117 15.17 23.97 6.98
N PHE A 118 15.58 24.98 6.23
CA PHE A 118 15.83 24.88 4.79
C PHE A 118 17.01 23.95 4.48
N LEU A 119 18.13 24.08 5.20
CA LEU A 119 19.30 23.20 5.03
C LEU A 119 18.94 21.73 5.30
N PHE A 120 18.12 21.50 6.33
CA PHE A 120 17.65 20.16 6.65
C PHE A 120 16.70 19.62 5.57
N ALA A 121 15.69 20.39 5.14
CA ALA A 121 14.78 19.99 4.07
C ALA A 121 15.54 19.67 2.77
N LEU A 122 16.59 20.42 2.45
CA LEU A 122 17.47 20.18 1.31
C LEU A 122 18.21 18.85 1.44
N LEU A 123 18.80 18.57 2.61
CA LEU A 123 19.48 17.31 2.91
C LEU A 123 18.52 16.13 2.73
N VAL A 124 17.34 16.19 3.35
CA VAL A 124 16.33 15.13 3.29
C VAL A 124 15.84 14.92 1.86
N PHE A 125 15.61 15.99 1.09
CA PHE A 125 15.22 15.91 -0.31
C PHE A 125 16.26 15.18 -1.17
N PHE A 126 17.55 15.52 -1.03
CA PHE A 126 18.61 14.84 -1.78
C PHE A 126 18.79 13.38 -1.35
N LEU A 127 18.71 13.09 -0.05
CA LEU A 127 18.82 11.72 0.46
C LEU A 127 17.65 10.85 -0.05
N SER A 128 16.43 11.35 0.08
CA SER A 128 15.22 10.62 -0.32
C SER A 128 15.16 10.38 -1.82
N THR A 129 15.43 11.41 -2.62
CA THR A 129 15.52 11.31 -4.08
C THR A 129 16.66 10.37 -4.50
N GLY A 130 17.83 10.47 -3.86
CA GLY A 130 18.98 9.61 -4.13
C GLY A 130 18.68 8.13 -3.84
N MET A 131 18.05 7.86 -2.70
CA MET A 131 17.61 6.51 -2.31
C MET A 131 16.54 5.97 -3.27
N TYR A 132 15.56 6.78 -3.64
CA TYR A 132 14.55 6.42 -4.63
C TYR A 132 15.18 5.95 -5.97
N PHE A 133 16.09 6.73 -6.54
CA PHE A 133 16.78 6.34 -7.78
C PHE A 133 17.68 5.10 -7.60
N TYR A 134 18.37 4.99 -6.46
CA TYR A 134 19.19 3.82 -6.15
C TYR A 134 18.35 2.54 -6.08
N LEU A 135 17.22 2.58 -5.39
CA LEU A 135 16.31 1.44 -5.27
C LEU A 135 15.66 1.09 -6.61
N ILE A 136 15.25 2.06 -7.43
CA ILE A 136 14.73 1.80 -8.79
C ILE A 136 15.76 1.06 -9.64
N LYS A 137 17.01 1.55 -9.65
CA LYS A 137 18.09 0.94 -10.43
C LYS A 137 18.38 -0.49 -9.98
N LYS A 138 18.29 -0.76 -8.67
CA LYS A 138 18.44 -2.10 -8.08
C LYS A 138 17.24 -2.99 -8.39
N ASN A 139 16.02 -2.47 -8.28
CA ASN A 139 14.79 -3.22 -8.48
C ASN A 139 14.60 -3.67 -9.93
N ARG A 140 15.12 -2.91 -10.91
CA ARG A 140 15.16 -3.35 -12.32
C ARG A 140 15.86 -4.70 -12.52
N LYS A 141 16.82 -5.05 -11.66
CA LYS A 141 17.57 -6.31 -11.74
C LYS A 141 16.96 -7.41 -10.86
N ILE A 142 16.41 -7.05 -9.70
CA ILE A 142 15.93 -8.02 -8.69
C ILE A 142 14.45 -8.37 -8.90
N LYS A 143 13.63 -7.42 -9.42
CA LYS A 143 12.17 -7.54 -9.58
C LYS A 143 11.47 -8.04 -8.32
N SER A 144 11.82 -7.45 -7.17
CA SER A 144 11.20 -7.80 -5.89
C SER A 144 10.05 -6.86 -5.58
N GLU A 145 8.92 -7.43 -5.20
CA GLU A 145 7.75 -6.68 -4.71
C GLU A 145 8.07 -5.89 -3.43
N PHE A 146 9.00 -6.37 -2.60
CA PHE A 146 9.42 -5.65 -1.39
C PHE A 146 10.21 -4.39 -1.72
N LEU A 147 11.08 -4.45 -2.74
CA LEU A 147 11.77 -3.24 -3.21
C LEU A 147 10.79 -2.25 -3.84
N ARG A 148 9.69 -2.70 -4.45
CA ARG A 148 8.66 -1.78 -4.99
C ARG A 148 7.96 -0.99 -3.89
N LEU A 149 7.65 -1.64 -2.76
CA LEU A 149 7.05 -0.97 -1.60
C LEU A 149 7.99 0.08 -1.02
N ASP A 150 9.27 -0.26 -0.82
CA ASP A 150 10.26 0.71 -0.37
C ASP A 150 10.42 1.88 -1.37
N ILE A 151 10.43 1.61 -2.68
CA ILE A 151 10.50 2.67 -3.70
C ILE A 151 9.32 3.64 -3.56
N GLN A 152 8.11 3.14 -3.29
CA GLN A 152 6.94 3.99 -3.08
C GLN A 152 7.06 4.83 -1.81
N SER A 153 7.54 4.26 -0.70
CA SER A 153 7.78 5.00 0.54
C SER A 153 8.81 6.13 0.32
N TRP A 154 9.95 5.83 -0.33
CA TRP A 154 10.96 6.85 -0.66
C TRP A 154 10.46 7.91 -1.65
N LEU A 155 9.57 7.55 -2.58
CA LEU A 155 8.91 8.52 -3.46
C LEU A 155 8.02 9.48 -2.66
N MET A 156 7.25 8.95 -1.72
CA MET A 156 6.41 9.77 -0.83
C MET A 156 7.25 10.70 0.03
N SER A 157 8.31 10.20 0.66
CA SER A 157 9.25 11.04 1.43
C SER A 157 9.89 12.12 0.55
N ALA A 158 10.26 11.80 -0.70
CA ALA A 158 10.82 12.76 -1.64
C ALA A 158 9.81 13.85 -2.05
N LEU A 159 8.54 13.49 -2.25
CA LEU A 159 7.47 14.45 -2.56
C LEU A 159 7.20 15.38 -1.37
N ILE A 160 7.12 14.84 -0.14
CA ILE A 160 6.93 15.61 1.09
C ILE A 160 8.12 16.57 1.28
N SER A 161 9.35 16.05 1.18
CA SER A 161 10.57 16.83 1.32
C SER A 161 10.68 17.92 0.26
N SER A 162 10.28 17.63 -0.98
CA SER A 162 10.26 18.61 -2.07
C SER A 162 9.25 19.72 -1.81
N SER A 163 8.07 19.38 -1.28
CA SER A 163 7.06 20.37 -0.91
C SER A 163 7.53 21.25 0.24
N LEU A 164 8.17 20.67 1.27
CA LEU A 164 8.76 21.41 2.37
C LEU A 164 9.89 22.32 1.88
N LEU A 165 10.77 21.81 1.01
CA LEU A 165 11.88 22.58 0.44
C LEU A 165 11.40 23.78 -0.38
N LEU A 166 10.38 23.59 -1.24
CA LEU A 166 9.75 24.67 -1.99
C LEU A 166 9.16 25.71 -1.05
N ALA A 167 8.45 25.27 -0.02
CA ALA A 167 7.77 26.17 0.88
C ALA A 167 8.72 26.96 1.78
N PHE A 168 9.77 26.33 2.32
CA PHE A 168 10.83 27.03 3.06
C PHE A 168 11.70 27.90 2.15
N GLY A 169 11.96 27.48 0.91
CA GLY A 169 12.68 28.29 -0.07
C GLY A 169 11.92 29.55 -0.48
N LEU A 170 10.60 29.48 -0.61
CA LEU A 170 9.76 30.67 -0.79
C LEU A 170 9.75 31.54 0.48
N ALA A 171 9.74 30.93 1.65
CA ALA A 171 9.76 31.63 2.93
C ALA A 171 11.03 32.46 3.14
N THR A 172 12.21 31.89 2.85
CA THR A 172 13.51 32.58 2.98
C THR A 172 13.65 33.74 1.99
N LEU A 173 13.14 33.60 0.77
CA LEU A 173 13.08 34.71 -0.21
C LEU A 173 12.17 35.86 0.26
N LEU A 174 11.09 35.55 0.96
CA LEU A 174 10.14 36.54 1.49
C LEU A 174 10.64 37.23 2.77
N GLN A 175 11.57 36.62 3.52
CA GLN A 175 12.20 37.25 4.69
C GLN A 175 13.00 38.52 4.37
N GLY A 176 13.44 38.68 3.11
CA GLY A 176 14.18 39.86 2.65
C GLY A 176 13.32 41.11 2.33
N GLY A 177 11.98 41.03 2.45
CA GLY A 177 11.06 42.14 2.13
C GLY A 177 10.23 42.65 3.33
N ASP A 178 9.33 43.61 3.08
CA ASP A 178 8.43 44.25 4.07
C ASP A 178 7.40 43.30 4.75
N TYR A 179 7.42 42.00 4.44
CA TYR A 179 6.41 41.01 4.87
C TYR A 179 6.82 40.17 6.10
N ARG A 180 7.77 40.66 6.91
CA ARG A 180 8.30 40.01 8.12
C ARG A 180 7.24 39.58 9.14
N HIS A 181 6.06 40.21 9.12
CA HIS A 181 4.94 39.87 10.01
C HIS A 181 4.29 38.51 9.68
N PHE A 182 4.43 38.01 8.45
CA PHE A 182 3.86 36.71 8.04
C PHE A 182 4.78 35.53 8.33
N THR A 183 6.06 35.78 8.63
CA THR A 183 7.09 34.76 8.84
C THR A 183 6.69 33.68 9.87
N PRO A 184 6.10 34.00 11.03
CA PRO A 184 5.72 32.97 12.03
C PRO A 184 4.56 32.06 11.60
N TYR A 185 3.79 32.45 10.59
CA TYR A 185 2.62 31.70 10.10
C TYR A 185 2.97 30.72 8.98
N ILE A 186 4.16 30.84 8.39
CA ILE A 186 4.54 30.06 7.23
C ILE A 186 4.60 28.56 7.54
N ASP A 187 5.28 28.16 8.62
CA ASP A 187 5.39 26.74 8.99
C ASP A 187 4.05 26.10 9.39
N PRO A 188 3.20 26.74 10.22
CA PRO A 188 1.85 26.26 10.47
C PRO A 188 0.99 26.15 9.20
N LEU A 189 1.10 27.10 8.27
CA LEU A 189 0.38 27.05 6.99
C LEU A 189 0.87 25.87 6.12
N ILE A 190 2.19 25.67 6.05
CA ILE A 190 2.80 24.54 5.34
C ILE A 190 2.32 23.23 5.95
N LEU A 191 2.35 23.12 7.27
CA LEU A 191 1.89 21.92 7.98
C LEU A 191 0.40 21.66 7.71
N ALA A 192 -0.45 22.69 7.72
CA ALA A 192 -1.87 22.55 7.41
C ALA A 192 -2.11 22.07 5.97
N ILE A 193 -1.43 22.67 4.99
CA ILE A 193 -1.54 22.26 3.58
C ILE A 193 -1.02 20.83 3.39
N LEU A 194 0.15 20.53 3.95
CA LEU A 194 0.79 19.23 3.85
C LEU A 194 -0.11 18.13 4.45
N THR A 195 -0.64 18.33 5.65
CA THR A 195 -1.52 17.36 6.32
C THR A 195 -2.85 17.20 5.60
N ALA A 196 -3.43 18.29 5.06
CA ALA A 196 -4.64 18.24 4.25
C ALA A 196 -4.45 17.46 2.94
N CYS A 197 -3.30 17.59 2.28
CA CYS A 197 -3.00 16.80 1.08
C CYS A 197 -2.66 15.35 1.41
N LEU A 198 -1.90 15.11 2.48
CA LEU A 198 -1.43 13.76 2.81
C LEU A 198 -2.52 12.86 3.37
N ILE A 199 -3.53 13.38 4.06
CA ILE A 199 -4.59 12.55 4.69
C ILE A 199 -5.36 11.68 3.69
N PHE A 200 -5.44 12.08 2.41
CA PHE A 200 -6.10 11.30 1.36
C PHE A 200 -5.40 9.99 1.05
N VAL A 201 -4.06 9.94 1.18
CA VAL A 201 -3.25 8.76 0.88
C VAL A 201 -3.55 7.60 1.86
N PRO A 202 -3.37 7.74 3.18
CA PRO A 202 -3.69 6.67 4.12
C PRO A 202 -5.19 6.39 4.20
N MET A 203 -6.06 7.37 3.92
CA MET A 203 -7.50 7.15 3.83
C MET A 203 -7.88 6.23 2.67
N ALA A 204 -7.28 6.42 1.49
CA ALA A 204 -7.45 5.49 0.37
C ALA A 204 -6.92 4.10 0.72
N THR A 205 -5.74 3.99 1.35
CA THR A 205 -5.18 2.71 1.80
C THR A 205 -6.09 1.99 2.79
N VAL A 206 -6.64 2.69 3.78
CA VAL A 206 -7.58 2.11 4.77
C VAL A 206 -8.86 1.64 4.08
N ARG A 207 -9.41 2.45 3.18
CA ARG A 207 -10.62 2.06 2.43
C ARG A 207 -10.38 0.77 1.65
N ASP A 208 -9.28 0.70 0.89
CA ASP A 208 -9.00 -0.44 0.03
C ASP A 208 -8.66 -1.69 0.87
N ALA A 209 -7.87 -1.56 1.95
CA ALA A 209 -7.59 -2.66 2.85
C ALA A 209 -8.83 -3.14 3.64
N THR A 210 -9.75 -2.23 3.96
CA THR A 210 -11.03 -2.58 4.60
C THR A 210 -11.92 -3.37 3.63
N ARG A 211 -11.96 -3.00 2.34
CA ARG A 211 -12.66 -3.76 1.30
C ARG A 211 -12.11 -5.19 1.18
N ASP A 212 -10.80 -5.36 1.26
CA ASP A 212 -10.16 -6.68 1.29
C ASP A 212 -10.55 -7.49 2.54
N ILE A 213 -10.68 -6.86 3.72
CA ILE A 213 -11.16 -7.53 4.94
C ILE A 213 -12.61 -8.02 4.77
N PHE A 214 -13.47 -7.19 4.16
CA PHE A 214 -14.86 -7.54 3.87
C PHE A 214 -15.04 -8.46 2.66
N ARG A 215 -13.94 -8.93 2.05
CA ARG A 215 -13.95 -9.84 0.88
C ARG A 215 -14.76 -9.29 -0.31
N MET A 216 -14.72 -7.98 -0.53
CA MET A 216 -15.43 -7.42 -1.68
C MET A 216 -14.84 -7.95 -2.99
N ALA A 217 -15.71 -8.29 -3.94
CA ALA A 217 -15.32 -8.80 -5.24
C ALA A 217 -14.54 -7.73 -6.03
N PRO A 218 -13.39 -8.08 -6.64
CA PRO A 218 -12.77 -7.23 -7.65
C PRO A 218 -13.68 -7.22 -8.89
N LEU A 219 -14.38 -6.09 -9.10
CA LEU A 219 -15.39 -5.92 -10.16
C LEU A 219 -14.89 -6.36 -11.54
N ASP A 220 -13.71 -5.89 -11.94
CA ASP A 220 -13.12 -6.22 -13.25
C ASP A 220 -12.92 -7.73 -13.47
N LEU A 221 -12.59 -8.48 -12.42
CA LEU A 221 -12.37 -9.92 -12.51
C LEU A 221 -13.70 -10.69 -12.47
N ASP A 222 -14.65 -10.25 -11.64
CA ASP A 222 -16.00 -10.85 -11.58
C ASP A 222 -16.74 -10.67 -12.91
N GLU A 223 -16.69 -9.47 -13.50
CA GLU A 223 -17.27 -9.20 -14.83
C GLU A 223 -16.65 -10.09 -15.90
N LYS A 224 -15.32 -10.17 -15.97
CA LYS A 224 -14.61 -11.04 -16.93
C LYS A 224 -15.00 -12.52 -16.76
N ILE A 225 -15.14 -13.00 -15.53
CA ILE A 225 -15.56 -14.38 -15.24
C ILE A 225 -17.00 -14.62 -15.68
N ARG A 226 -17.91 -13.69 -15.37
CA ARG A 226 -19.33 -13.78 -15.76
C ARG A 226 -19.51 -13.79 -17.26
N GLU A 227 -18.85 -12.89 -17.98
CA GLU A 227 -18.90 -12.84 -19.45
C GLU A 227 -18.48 -14.18 -20.08
N PHE A 228 -17.38 -14.76 -19.60
CA PHE A 228 -16.91 -16.06 -20.07
C PHE A 228 -17.87 -17.20 -19.72
N LEU A 229 -18.38 -17.24 -18.49
CA LEU A 229 -19.30 -18.28 -18.05
C LEU A 229 -20.66 -18.19 -18.78
N ASP A 230 -21.13 -16.99 -19.11
CA ASP A 230 -22.35 -16.76 -19.89
C ASP A 230 -22.24 -17.35 -21.31
N GLU A 231 -21.06 -17.22 -21.93
CA GLU A 231 -20.78 -17.86 -23.22
C GLU A 231 -20.69 -19.39 -23.09
N LEU A 232 -20.00 -19.87 -22.05
CA LEU A 232 -19.79 -21.29 -21.81
C LEU A 232 -21.11 -22.04 -21.53
N ILE A 233 -22.05 -21.42 -20.79
CA ILE A 233 -23.41 -21.94 -20.60
C ILE A 233 -24.09 -22.19 -21.95
N LYS A 234 -24.05 -21.20 -22.85
CA LYS A 234 -24.74 -21.27 -24.14
C LYS A 234 -24.12 -22.34 -25.05
N GLN A 235 -22.80 -22.45 -25.05
CA GLN A 235 -22.08 -23.42 -25.89
C GLN A 235 -22.28 -24.87 -25.44
N ARG A 236 -22.35 -25.10 -24.12
CA ARG A 236 -22.44 -26.44 -23.52
C ARG A 236 -23.86 -26.83 -23.08
N ASN A 237 -24.84 -25.94 -23.27
CA ASN A 237 -26.23 -26.13 -22.87
C ASN A 237 -26.40 -26.44 -21.37
N PHE A 238 -25.65 -25.70 -20.53
CA PHE A 238 -25.82 -25.76 -19.07
C PHE A 238 -27.06 -24.99 -18.62
N LYS A 239 -27.53 -25.25 -17.40
CA LYS A 239 -28.75 -24.63 -16.87
C LYS A 239 -28.48 -23.21 -16.38
N THR A 240 -27.51 -23.05 -15.48
CA THR A 240 -27.10 -21.77 -14.88
C THR A 240 -25.77 -21.94 -14.14
N TYR A 241 -25.17 -20.85 -13.65
CA TYR A 241 -24.03 -20.87 -12.74
C TYR A 241 -24.21 -19.90 -11.57
N THR A 242 -23.47 -20.15 -10.49
CA THR A 242 -23.20 -19.19 -9.42
C THR A 242 -21.69 -18.97 -9.35
N SER A 243 -21.24 -17.71 -9.32
CA SER A 243 -19.82 -17.36 -9.13
C SER A 243 -19.64 -16.49 -7.89
N TYR A 244 -18.65 -16.85 -7.07
CA TYR A 244 -18.18 -16.07 -5.93
C TYR A 244 -16.71 -15.74 -6.14
N VAL A 245 -16.41 -14.44 -6.24
CA VAL A 245 -15.04 -13.94 -6.38
C VAL A 245 -14.74 -13.06 -5.18
N ALA A 246 -13.68 -13.40 -4.46
CA ALA A 246 -13.21 -12.63 -3.32
C ALA A 246 -11.70 -12.41 -3.43
N LYS A 247 -11.24 -11.23 -3.02
CA LYS A 247 -9.81 -10.92 -2.90
C LYS A 247 -9.48 -10.68 -1.43
N ILE A 248 -8.40 -11.30 -0.96
CA ILE A 248 -7.86 -11.11 0.40
C ILE A 248 -6.36 -10.87 0.27
N GLY A 249 -5.96 -9.59 0.37
CA GLY A 249 -4.57 -9.19 0.13
C GLY A 249 -4.13 -9.58 -1.29
N ARG A 250 -3.19 -10.52 -1.39
CA ARG A 250 -2.69 -11.05 -2.67
C ARG A 250 -3.41 -12.30 -3.16
N ALA A 251 -4.21 -12.94 -2.31
CA ALA A 251 -4.90 -14.18 -2.64
C ALA A 251 -6.26 -13.88 -3.31
N GLN A 252 -6.56 -14.65 -4.36
CA GLN A 252 -7.86 -14.60 -5.05
C GLN A 252 -8.58 -15.92 -4.80
N PHE A 253 -9.79 -15.83 -4.25
CA PHE A 253 -10.68 -16.96 -4.04
C PHE A 253 -11.79 -16.89 -5.08
N ILE A 254 -11.85 -17.89 -5.94
CA ILE A 254 -12.82 -18.00 -7.02
C ILE A 254 -13.53 -19.34 -6.83
N GLU A 255 -14.82 -19.28 -6.53
CA GLU A 255 -15.69 -20.45 -6.41
C GLU A 255 -16.77 -20.35 -7.48
N ILE A 256 -16.85 -21.38 -8.33
CA ILE A 256 -17.79 -21.44 -9.44
C ILE A 256 -18.59 -22.72 -9.30
N HIS A 257 -19.91 -22.58 -9.23
CA HIS A 257 -20.86 -23.67 -9.19
C HIS A 257 -21.62 -23.69 -10.51
N ILE A 258 -21.48 -24.75 -11.29
CA ILE A 258 -22.14 -24.91 -12.58
C ILE A 258 -23.28 -25.92 -12.42
N ILE A 259 -24.48 -25.49 -12.76
CA ILE A 259 -25.67 -26.34 -12.75
C ILE A 259 -25.83 -26.98 -14.12
N VAL A 260 -25.68 -28.30 -14.17
CA VAL A 260 -25.80 -29.11 -15.39
C VAL A 260 -27.18 -29.80 -15.46
N PRO A 261 -27.73 -30.03 -16.67
CA PRO A 261 -28.91 -30.88 -16.83
C PRO A 261 -28.71 -32.28 -16.22
N LYS A 262 -29.79 -32.91 -15.74
CA LYS A 262 -29.72 -34.24 -15.10
C LYS A 262 -29.29 -35.34 -16.08
N ASP A 263 -29.58 -35.13 -17.35
CA ASP A 263 -29.30 -35.98 -18.49
C ASP A 263 -28.01 -35.56 -19.23
N TYR A 264 -27.23 -34.63 -18.65
CA TYR A 264 -25.98 -34.20 -19.27
C TYR A 264 -25.03 -35.38 -19.43
N PRO A 265 -24.49 -35.64 -20.65
CA PRO A 265 -23.67 -36.81 -20.92
C PRO A 265 -22.29 -36.66 -20.29
N ILE A 266 -22.15 -37.16 -19.06
CA ILE A 266 -20.87 -37.25 -18.36
C ILE A 266 -20.32 -38.66 -18.59
N SER A 267 -19.42 -38.79 -19.57
CA SER A 267 -18.77 -40.07 -19.87
C SER A 267 -17.78 -40.47 -18.77
N ASN A 268 -16.93 -39.52 -18.35
CA ASN A 268 -15.90 -39.71 -17.32
C ASN A 268 -15.60 -38.39 -16.59
N ILE A 269 -14.80 -38.46 -15.53
CA ILE A 269 -14.35 -37.27 -14.77
C ILE A 269 -13.52 -36.34 -15.66
N GLU A 270 -12.76 -36.89 -16.62
CA GLU A 270 -11.91 -36.15 -17.55
C GLU A 270 -12.72 -35.13 -18.37
N THR A 271 -13.94 -35.47 -18.79
CA THR A 271 -14.85 -34.54 -19.47
C THR A 271 -15.12 -33.29 -18.62
N LEU A 272 -15.24 -33.45 -17.31
CA LEU A 272 -15.43 -32.32 -16.39
C LEU A 272 -14.12 -31.57 -16.16
N ASP A 273 -12.99 -32.27 -16.10
CA ASP A 273 -11.67 -31.65 -15.93
C ASP A 273 -11.24 -30.84 -17.15
N GLU A 274 -11.62 -31.24 -18.36
CA GLU A 274 -11.45 -30.43 -19.57
C GLU A 274 -12.15 -29.07 -19.44
N ILE A 275 -13.41 -29.08 -18.97
CA ILE A 275 -14.17 -27.84 -18.73
C ILE A 275 -13.51 -27.01 -17.62
N ARG A 276 -13.03 -27.66 -16.54
CA ARG A 276 -12.28 -26.94 -15.47
C ARG A 276 -11.03 -26.27 -16.02
N ASN A 277 -10.29 -26.94 -16.89
CA ASN A 277 -9.09 -26.41 -17.52
C ASN A 277 -9.42 -25.26 -18.47
N GLU A 278 -10.50 -25.36 -19.24
CA GLU A 278 -11.01 -24.30 -20.12
C GLU A 278 -11.31 -23.02 -19.30
N ILE A 279 -12.05 -23.16 -18.20
CA ILE A 279 -12.35 -22.06 -17.26
C ILE A 279 -11.06 -21.52 -16.61
N ALA A 280 -10.17 -22.39 -16.13
CA ALA A 280 -8.94 -21.98 -15.48
C ALA A 280 -8.03 -21.17 -16.42
N LEU A 281 -7.97 -21.52 -17.71
CA LEU A 281 -7.23 -20.80 -18.75
C LEU A 281 -7.85 -19.44 -19.06
N ALA A 282 -9.18 -19.35 -19.14
CA ALA A 282 -9.88 -18.10 -19.41
C ALA A 282 -9.69 -17.05 -18.29
N ILE A 283 -9.65 -17.52 -17.04
CA ILE A 283 -9.40 -16.68 -15.86
C ILE A 283 -7.97 -16.09 -15.91
N GLY A 284 -6.97 -16.89 -16.29
CA GLY A 284 -5.57 -16.45 -16.45
C GLY A 284 -4.53 -17.45 -15.91
N GLU A 285 -3.28 -17.00 -15.75
CA GLU A 285 -2.17 -17.85 -15.29
C GLU A 285 -2.40 -18.45 -13.90
N ASP A 286 -1.94 -19.68 -13.73
CA ASP A 286 -1.99 -20.39 -12.45
C ASP A 286 -0.93 -19.82 -11.49
N THR A 287 -1.36 -18.84 -10.70
CA THR A 287 -0.52 -18.28 -9.64
C THR A 287 -0.74 -19.07 -8.34
N PRO A 288 0.31 -19.29 -7.52
CA PRO A 288 0.18 -19.97 -6.22
C PRO A 288 -0.69 -19.23 -5.20
N GLN A 289 -1.24 -18.07 -5.57
CA GLN A 289 -2.11 -17.23 -4.77
C GLN A 289 -3.57 -17.28 -5.27
N ARG A 290 -3.86 -18.03 -6.34
CA ARG A 290 -5.21 -18.27 -6.86
C ARG A 290 -5.77 -19.56 -6.27
N TRP A 291 -6.87 -19.44 -5.53
CA TRP A 291 -7.67 -20.56 -5.06
C TRP A 291 -8.91 -20.67 -5.95
N LEU A 292 -8.92 -21.64 -6.86
CA LEU A 292 -10.01 -21.89 -7.79
C LEU A 292 -10.72 -23.20 -7.44
N THR A 293 -12.03 -23.12 -7.17
CA THR A 293 -12.88 -24.29 -6.97
C THR A 293 -14.00 -24.27 -7.98
N ILE A 294 -14.12 -25.34 -8.78
CA ILE A 294 -15.17 -25.49 -9.79
C ILE A 294 -15.95 -26.77 -9.49
N ALA A 295 -17.20 -26.58 -9.07
CA ALA A 295 -18.14 -27.64 -8.74
C ALA A 295 -19.20 -27.76 -9.83
N PHE A 296 -19.52 -29.01 -10.21
CA PHE A 296 -20.63 -29.31 -11.10
C PHE A 296 -21.72 -30.02 -10.31
N THR A 297 -22.97 -29.59 -10.46
CA THR A 297 -24.12 -30.22 -9.79
C THR A 297 -25.33 -30.26 -10.71
N ALA A 298 -26.11 -31.33 -10.64
CA ALA A 298 -27.43 -31.38 -11.30
C ALA A 298 -28.57 -30.90 -10.38
N ASN A 299 -28.26 -30.63 -9.11
CA ASN A 299 -29.20 -30.21 -8.09
C ASN A 299 -28.89 -28.76 -7.67
N GLU A 300 -29.89 -27.90 -7.87
CA GLU A 300 -29.82 -26.46 -7.62
C GLU A 300 -29.56 -26.12 -6.14
N ASN A 301 -29.87 -27.03 -5.21
CA ASN A 301 -29.62 -26.81 -3.78
C ASN A 301 -28.13 -26.82 -3.39
N TRP A 302 -27.24 -27.21 -4.30
CA TRP A 302 -25.79 -27.32 -4.07
C TRP A 302 -24.99 -26.27 -4.87
N ALA A 303 -25.68 -25.31 -5.47
CA ALA A 303 -25.12 -24.21 -6.26
C ALA A 303 -25.30 -22.85 -5.58
#